data_AF-A0A4Y2UCJ4-F1
#
_entry.id   AF-A0A4Y2UCJ4-F1
#
_cell.length_a   1.000
_cell.length_b   1.000
_cell.length_c   1.000
_cell.angle_alpha   90.00
_cell.angle_beta   90.00
_cell.angle_gamma   90.00
#
_symmetry.space_group_name_H-M   'P 1'
#
loop_
_entity.id
_entity.type
_entity.pdbx_description
1 polymer ?
#
loop_
_entity_poly.entity_id
_entity_poly.type
_entity_poly.pdbx_seq_one_letter_code
_entity_poly.pdbx_strand_id
1 'polypeptide(L)'
;MSHKCILSVPAAAMAGYQDLSDFQRGVIVGAREMGHSISEVAMKFGFASTTISREYREYRVSGKTSNFRHRCGRKKDLVKTGPLTSDANP
;
A
#
# COMPACT_ATOMS: atom_id res chain seq x y z
N MET A 1 12.75 30.56 9.39
CA MET A 1 11.68 29.82 8.70
C MET A 1 12.30 28.64 7.98
N SER A 2 12.10 27.44 8.53
CA SER A 2 12.84 26.22 8.17
C SER A 2 11.90 25.05 8.48
N HIS A 3 11.66 24.02 7.68
CA HIS A 3 12.34 23.47 6.50
C HIS A 3 11.29 22.98 5.49
N LYS A 4 11.57 23.16 4.20
CA LYS A 4 10.90 22.48 3.09
C LYS A 4 11.56 21.11 2.93
N CYS A 5 10.94 20.05 3.48
CA CYS A 5 11.37 18.68 3.23
C CYS A 5 10.15 17.80 2.96
N ILE A 6 9.55 17.94 1.77
CA ILE A 6 8.69 16.88 1.21
C ILE A 6 9.65 15.84 0.64
N LEU A 7 10.11 14.92 1.48
CA LEU A 7 10.78 13.70 1.01
C LEU A 7 9.69 12.78 0.45
N SER A 8 9.38 12.94 -0.83
CA SER A 8 8.59 11.96 -1.58
C SER A 8 9.43 10.70 -1.75
N VAL A 9 9.13 9.67 -0.95
CA VAL A 9 9.73 8.34 -1.10
C VAL A 9 9.30 7.77 -2.46
N PRO A 10 10.21 7.21 -3.28
CA PRO A 10 9.86 6.62 -4.57
C PRO A 10 8.90 5.44 -4.40
N ALA A 11 7.81 5.42 -5.18
CA ALA A 11 6.82 4.34 -5.18
C ALA A 11 7.42 2.93 -5.40
N ALA A 12 8.58 2.84 -6.05
CA ALA A 12 9.27 1.59 -6.32
C ALA A 12 9.86 0.91 -5.06
N ALA A 13 10.11 1.66 -3.98
CA ALA A 13 10.57 1.07 -2.71
C ALA A 13 9.43 0.45 -1.87
N MET A 14 8.17 0.59 -2.30
CA MET A 14 6.98 0.09 -1.59
C MET A 14 6.60 -1.35 -1.98
N ALA A 15 7.33 -1.99 -2.90
CA ALA A 15 6.99 -3.27 -3.50
C ALA A 15 7.11 -4.51 -2.57
N GLY A 16 7.28 -4.32 -1.27
CA GLY A 16 7.48 -5.41 -0.30
C GLY A 16 6.86 -5.18 1.08
N TYR A 17 6.00 -4.18 1.27
CA TYR A 17 5.21 -4.10 2.50
C TYR A 17 4.11 -5.15 2.39
N GLN A 18 4.31 -6.29 3.06
CA GLN A 18 3.27 -7.28 3.30
C GLN A 18 1.98 -6.55 3.67
N ASP A 19 0.89 -6.87 2.99
CA ASP A 19 -0.42 -6.39 3.38
C ASP A 19 -0.63 -6.80 4.83
N LEU A 20 -0.64 -5.81 5.73
CA LEU A 20 -1.02 -6.05 7.12
C LEU A 20 -2.37 -6.76 7.11
N SER A 21 -2.49 -7.79 7.94
CA SER A 21 -3.79 -8.43 8.10
C SER A 21 -4.79 -7.43 8.65
N ASP A 22 -6.08 -7.61 8.34
CA ASP A 22 -7.13 -6.72 8.87
C ASP A 22 -7.08 -6.62 10.40
N PHE A 23 -6.65 -7.70 11.08
CA PHE A 23 -6.39 -7.70 12.51
C PHE A 23 -5.26 -6.74 12.90
N GLN A 24 -4.08 -6.84 12.26
CA GLN A 24 -2.96 -5.94 12.54
C GLN A 24 -3.30 -4.48 12.27
N ARG A 25 -4.07 -4.22 11.20
CA ARG A 25 -4.59 -2.88 10.89
C ARG A 25 -5.52 -2.37 11.98
N GLY A 26 -6.43 -3.22 12.47
CA GLY A 26 -7.30 -2.92 13.60
C GLY A 26 -6.52 -2.60 14.88
N VAL A 27 -5.47 -3.37 15.20
CA VAL A 27 -4.59 -3.11 16.35
C VAL A 27 -3.91 -1.74 16.24
N ILE A 28 -3.39 -1.39 15.06
CA ILE A 28 -2.73 -0.10 14.84
C ILE A 28 -3.72 1.06 15.02
N VAL A 29 -4.91 0.97 14.40
CA VAL A 29 -5.92 2.03 14.49
C VAL A 29 -6.42 2.19 15.92
N GLY A 30 -6.80 1.09 16.58
CA GLY A 30 -7.29 1.14 17.95
C GLY A 30 -6.27 1.76 18.91
N ALA A 31 -4.99 1.37 18.83
CA ALA A 31 -3.98 1.95 19.71
C ALA A 31 -3.79 3.46 19.47
N ARG A 32 -3.88 3.92 18.22
CA ARG A 32 -3.75 5.34 17.87
C ARG A 32 -4.98 6.17 18.27
N GLU A 33 -6.18 5.60 18.19
CA GLU A 33 -7.40 6.25 18.69
C GLU A 33 -7.41 6.37 20.21
N MET A 34 -6.83 5.40 20.92
CA MET A 34 -6.59 5.45 22.37
C MET A 34 -5.50 6.45 22.78
N GLY A 35 -4.92 7.20 21.84
CA GLY A 35 -3.95 8.26 22.11
C GLY A 35 -2.49 7.81 22.23
N HIS A 36 -2.17 6.53 21.98
CA HIS A 36 -0.79 6.05 22.03
C HIS A 36 0.07 6.65 20.92
N SER A 37 1.33 6.96 21.23
CA SER A 37 2.31 7.47 20.28
C SER A 37 2.74 6.41 19.27
N ILE A 38 3.27 6.84 18.12
CA ILE A 38 3.72 5.92 17.06
C ILE A 38 4.84 5.01 17.58
N SER A 39 5.77 5.56 18.36
CA SER A 39 6.89 4.81 18.93
C SER A 39 6.42 3.76 19.93
N GLU A 40 5.46 4.08 20.79
CA GLU A 40 4.87 3.10 21.73
C GLU A 40 4.22 1.93 20.99
N VAL A 41 3.43 2.22 19.95
CA VAL A 41 2.79 1.18 19.13
C VAL A 41 3.85 0.36 18.38
N ALA A 42 4.89 0.99 17.84
CA ALA A 42 5.98 0.31 17.16
C ALA A 42 6.72 -0.66 18.09
N MET A 43 7.10 -0.21 19.28
CA MET A 43 7.80 -1.04 20.26
C MET A 43 6.93 -2.17 20.80
N LYS A 44 5.65 -1.90 21.08
CA LYS A 44 4.75 -2.87 21.70
C LYS A 44 4.33 -4.00 20.75
N PHE A 45 4.10 -3.67 19.49
CA PHE A 45 3.56 -4.62 18.51
C PHE A 45 4.57 -5.04 17.43
N GLY A 46 5.80 -4.52 17.48
CA GLY A 46 6.87 -4.87 16.55
C GLY A 46 6.65 -4.34 15.13
N PHE A 47 5.82 -3.30 14.95
CA PHE A 47 5.60 -2.69 13.65
C PHE A 47 6.64 -1.61 13.35
N ALA A 48 6.97 -1.42 12.08
CA ALA A 48 7.74 -0.26 11.65
C ALA A 48 6.90 1.03 11.82
N SER A 49 7.53 2.09 12.34
CA SER A 49 6.89 3.40 12.51
C SER A 49 6.34 3.99 11.20
N THR A 50 7.00 3.71 10.08
CA THR A 50 6.55 4.11 8.73
C THR A 50 5.25 3.42 8.34
N THR A 51 5.11 2.14 8.65
CA THR A 51 3.88 1.36 8.44
C THR A 51 2.75 1.92 9.29
N ILE A 52 2.95 2.11 10.59
CA ILE A 52 1.94 2.69 11.51
C ILE A 52 1.47 4.06 11.01
N SER A 53 2.41 4.94 10.65
CA SER A 53 2.11 6.30 10.19
C SER A 53 1.28 6.31 8.91
N ARG A 54 1.58 5.38 8.00
CA ARG A 54 0.87 5.25 6.73
C ARG A 54 -0.54 4.70 6.94
N GLU A 55 -0.68 3.60 7.67
CA GLU A 55 -1.97 2.97 7.97
C GLU A 55 -2.91 3.95 8.67
N TYR A 56 -2.42 4.65 9.70
CA TYR A 56 -3.24 5.61 10.42
C TYR A 56 -3.65 6.80 9.54
N ARG A 57 -2.80 7.23 8.60
CA ARG A 57 -3.16 8.28 7.64
C ARG A 57 -4.20 7.81 6.63
N GLU A 58 -4.08 6.59 6.10
CA GLU A 58 -5.08 6.00 5.21
C GLU A 58 -6.43 5.82 5.92
N TYR A 59 -6.40 5.37 7.17
CA TYR A 59 -7.57 5.29 8.04
C TYR A 59 -8.22 6.65 8.26
N ARG A 60 -7.45 7.69 8.64
CA ARG A 60 -8.01 9.04 8.87
C ARG A 60 -8.68 9.65 7.64
N VAL A 61 -8.26 9.26 6.44
CA VAL A 61 -8.85 9.75 5.19
C VAL A 61 -10.07 8.93 4.78
N SER A 62 -10.02 7.60 4.93
CA SER A 62 -11.05 6.70 4.40
C SER A 62 -12.09 6.25 5.42
N GLY A 63 -11.79 6.38 6.72
CA GLY A 63 -12.55 5.80 7.83
C GLY A 63 -12.56 4.27 7.86
N LYS A 64 -11.69 3.61 7.07
CA LYS A 64 -11.69 2.15 6.90
C LYS A 64 -10.31 1.58 7.18
N THR A 65 -10.27 0.41 7.82
CA THR A 65 -9.05 -0.35 8.07
C THR A 65 -8.67 -1.25 6.90
N SER A 66 -9.63 -1.68 6.07
CA SER A 66 -9.36 -2.51 4.90
C SER A 66 -9.15 -1.66 3.64
N ASN A 67 -8.13 -2.00 2.86
CA ASN A 67 -7.80 -1.31 1.63
C ASN A 67 -7.87 -2.29 0.43
N PHE A 68 -9.03 -2.39 -0.21
CA PHE A 68 -9.22 -3.20 -1.43
C PHE A 68 -8.57 -2.60 -2.68
N ARG A 69 -7.92 -1.43 -2.59
CA ARG A 69 -7.41 -0.70 -3.76
C ARG A 69 -6.26 -1.42 -4.46
N HIS A 70 -5.69 -2.45 -3.85
CA HIS A 70 -4.67 -3.27 -4.49
C HIS A 70 -5.25 -4.23 -5.55
N ARG A 71 -6.56 -4.52 -5.54
CA ARG A 71 -7.18 -5.43 -6.53
C ARG A 71 -7.68 -4.74 -7.81
N CYS A 72 -7.60 -3.41 -7.92
CA CYS A 72 -7.95 -2.74 -9.18
C CYS A 72 -6.72 -2.65 -10.09
N GLY A 73 -6.44 -3.74 -10.81
CA GLY A 73 -5.47 -3.75 -11.89
C GLY A 73 -6.01 -3.08 -13.17
N ARG A 74 -5.14 -2.47 -13.95
CA ARG A 74 -5.45 -2.07 -15.34
C ARG A 74 -5.56 -3.35 -16.18
N LYS A 75 -6.66 -3.52 -16.93
CA LYS A 75 -6.76 -4.62 -17.91
C LYS A 75 -5.57 -4.52 -18.87
N LYS A 76 -4.81 -5.61 -19.03
CA LYS A 76 -3.79 -5.70 -20.07
C LYS A 76 -4.54 -6.05 -21.36
N ASP A 77 -4.50 -5.17 -22.34
CA ASP A 77 -4.96 -5.50 -23.69
C ASP A 77 -4.02 -6.58 -24.22
N LEU A 78 -4.54 -7.80 -24.36
CA LEU A 78 -3.84 -8.85 -25.09
C LEU A 78 -3.74 -8.34 -26.53
N VAL A 79 -2.53 -7.95 -26.96
CA VAL A 79 -2.25 -7.74 -28.38
C VAL A 79 -2.63 -9.03 -29.07
N LYS A 80 -3.74 -8.99 -29.81
CA LYS A 80 -4.18 -10.07 -30.67
C LYS A 80 -3.19 -10.08 -31.82
N THR A 81 -2.11 -10.86 -31.70
CA THR A 81 -1.28 -11.21 -32.85
C THR A 81 -2.23 -11.82 -33.87
N GLY A 82 -2.42 -11.11 -34.99
CA GLY A 82 -3.26 -11.59 -36.09
C GLY A 82 -2.71 -12.92 -36.64
N PRO A 83 -3.52 -13.67 -37.41
CA PRO A 83 -3.07 -14.93 -37.99
C PRO A 83 -1.81 -14.68 -38.84
N LEU A 84 -0.74 -15.43 -38.57
CA LEU A 84 0.39 -15.53 -39.49
C LEU A 84 -0.13 -16.19 -40.76
N THR A 85 -0.44 -15.40 -41.77
CA THR A 85 -0.50 -15.89 -43.14
C THR A 85 0.92 -16.23 -43.54
N SER A 86 1.35 -17.47 -43.35
CA SER A 86 2.46 -18.01 -44.13
C SER A 86 1.83 -18.64 -45.36
N ASP A 87 2.00 -17.94 -46.48
CA ASP A 87 1.55 -18.34 -47.80
C ASP A 87 1.98 -19.77 -48.13
N ALA A 88 1.02 -20.56 -48.60
CA ALA A 88 1.30 -21.77 -49.34
C ALA A 88 2.01 -21.38 -50.65
N ASN A 89 3.06 -22.12 -51.01
CA ASN A 89 3.59 -22.12 -52.38
C ASN A 89 3.96 -23.58 -52.76
N PRO A 90 3.71 -24.00 -54.01
CA PRO A 90 3.41 -25.37 -54.42
C PRO A 90 4.61 -26.32 -54.50
#